data_AF-A0A2K4FHF0-F1
#
_entry.id   AF-A0A2K4FHF0-F1
#
_cell.length_a   1.000
_cell.length_b   1.000
_cell.length_c   1.000
_cell.angle_alpha   90.00
_cell.angle_beta   90.00
_cell.angle_gamma   90.00
#
_symmetry.space_group_name_H-M   'P 1'
#
loop_
_entity.id
_entity.type
_entity.pdbx_description
1 polymer ?
#
loop_
_entity_poly.entity_id
_entity_poly.type
_entity_poly.pdbx_seq_one_letter_code
_entity_poly.pdbx_strand_id
1 'polypeptide(L)' 'MTTRLVKHLAWFAVAVLGACALSVVALRRGEPINALWIVVAAVAIYLVAYRYYSLFIANNVMQLDARRATPAVL' A
#
# COMPACT_ATOMS: atom_id res chain seq x y z
N MET A 1 -2.08 -17.35 -13.84
CA MET A 1 -1.81 -17.07 -12.41
C MET A 1 -0.36 -16.62 -12.15
N THR A 2 0.64 -17.18 -12.84
CA THR A 2 2.07 -16.81 -12.73
C THR A 2 2.39 -15.34 -13.02
N THR A 3 1.76 -14.73 -14.03
CA THR A 3 2.01 -13.32 -14.42
C THR A 3 1.68 -12.28 -13.35
N ARG A 4 0.63 -12.52 -12.54
CA ARG A 4 0.29 -11.61 -11.42
C ARG A 4 1.35 -11.64 -10.32
N LEU A 5 1.87 -12.82 -10.01
CA LEU A 5 2.91 -12.99 -9.00
C LEU A 5 4.19 -12.24 -9.40
N VAL A 6 4.62 -12.39 -10.66
CA VAL A 6 5.78 -11.67 -11.21
C VAL A 6 5.60 -10.15 -11.13
N LYS A 7 4.41 -9.63 -11.43
CA LYS A 7 4.10 -8.20 -11.30
C LYS A 7 4.19 -7.70 -9.85
N HIS A 8 3.69 -8.47 -8.88
CA HIS A 8 3.82 -8.12 -7.46
C HIS A 8 5.28 -8.18 -6.99
N LEU A 9 6.05 -9.17 -7.47
CA LEU A 9 7.48 -9.30 -7.16
C LEU A 9 8.29 -8.12 -7.67
N ALA A 10 7.99 -7.64 -8.88
CA ALA A 10 8.64 -6.45 -9.44
C ALA A 10 8.37 -5.20 -8.59
N TRP A 11 7.13 -4.98 -8.17
CA TRP A 11 6.78 -3.87 -7.27
C TRP A 11 7.43 -4.02 -5.88
N PHE A 12 7.54 -5.24 -5.37
CA PHE A 12 8.25 -5.51 -4.12
C PHE A 12 9.74 -5.14 -4.22
N ALA A 13 10.42 -5.52 -5.31
CA ALA A 13 11.82 -5.16 -5.54
C ALA A 13 12.02 -3.63 -5.58
N VAL A 14 11.11 -2.89 -6.24
CA VAL A 14 11.14 -1.42 -6.25
C VAL A 14 10.94 -0.84 -4.84
N ALA A 15 10.03 -1.40 -4.04
CA ALA A 15 9.81 -0.96 -2.66
C ALA A 15 11.05 -1.19 -1.77
N VAL A 16 11.71 -2.34 -1.90
CA VAL A 16 12.95 -2.66 -1.17
C VAL A 16 14.07 -1.72 -1.57
N LEU A 17 14.27 -1.49 -2.87
CA LEU A 17 15.26 -0.52 -3.37
C LEU A 17 15.01 0.89 -2.84
N GLY A 18 13.74 1.34 -2.85
CA GLY A 18 13.35 2.64 -2.30
C GLY A 18 13.62 2.75 -0.79
N ALA A 19 13.28 1.70 -0.02
CA ALA A 19 13.57 1.64 1.40
C ALA A 19 15.08 1.69 1.68
N CYS A 20 15.88 0.90 0.97
CA CYS A 20 17.34 0.92 1.10
C CYS A 20 17.94 2.28 0.76
N ALA A 21 17.49 2.92 -0.33
CA ALA A 21 17.96 4.25 -0.72
C ALA A 21 17.68 5.29 0.38
N LEU A 22 16.46 5.31 0.92
CA LEU A 22 16.07 6.21 2.01
C LEU A 22 16.85 5.92 3.30
N SER A 23 17.05 4.64 3.64
CA SER A 23 17.85 4.24 4.81
C SER A 23 19.30 4.69 4.70
N VAL A 24 19.94 4.54 3.53
CA VAL A 24 21.33 4.99 3.34
C VAL A 24 21.43 6.51 3.49
N VAL A 25 20.48 7.28 2.94
CA VAL A 25 20.45 8.74 3.07
C VAL A 25 20.29 9.15 4.54
N ALA A 26 19.37 8.50 5.28
CA ALA A 26 19.15 8.79 6.70
C ALA A 26 20.39 8.49 7.55
N LEU A 27 21.02 7.32 7.35
CA LEU A 27 22.22 6.90 8.08
C LEU A 27 23.43 7.81 7.80
N ARG A 28 23.58 8.30 6.57
CA ARG A 28 24.68 9.20 6.20
C ARG A 28 24.52 10.62 6.76
N ARG A 29 23.28 11.07 7.00
CA ARG A 29 23.00 12.38 7.58
C ARG A 29 23.27 12.45 9.08
N GLY A 30 23.36 11.32 9.77
CA GLY A 30 23.53 11.29 11.23
C GLY A 30 22.34 11.90 11.98
N GLU A 31 21.18 12.02 11.33
CA GLU A 31 19.97 12.54 11.98
C GLU A 31 19.45 11.51 12.99
N PRO A 32 19.14 11.93 14.24
CA PRO A 32 18.49 11.05 15.19
C PRO A 32 17.11 10.64 14.66
N ILE A 33 16.68 9.41 14.97
CA ILE A 33 15.36 8.92 14.60
C ILE A 33 14.31 9.75 15.36
N ASN A 34 13.74 10.74 14.66
CA ASN A 34 12.72 11.62 15.20
C ASN A 34 11.31 11.00 15.05
N ALA A 35 10.38 11.40 15.92
CA ALA A 35 8.99 10.98 15.91
C ALA A 35 8.31 11.15 14.54
N LEU A 36 8.67 12.19 13.78
CA LEU A 36 8.13 12.43 12.44
C LEU A 36 8.33 11.23 11.50
N TRP A 37 9.50 10.58 11.53
CA TRP A 37 9.79 9.42 10.69
C TRP A 37 8.85 8.25 11.00
N ILE A 38 8.58 8.03 12.29
CA ILE A 38 7.69 6.96 12.75
C ILE A 38 6.24 7.27 12.35
N VAL A 39 5.79 8.52 12.50
CA VAL A 39 4.44 8.93 12.11
C VAL A 39 4.24 8.76 10.60
N VAL A 40 5.19 9.22 9.79
CA VAL A 40 5.11 9.07 8.33
C VAL A 40 5.08 7.59 7.92
N ALA A 41 5.93 6.75 8.52
CA ALA A 41 5.91 5.31 8.28
C ALA A 41 4.56 4.68 8.69
N ALA A 42 4.00 5.05 9.84
CA ALA A 42 2.71 4.57 10.30
C ALA A 42 1.57 4.97 9.36
N VAL A 43 1.54 6.22 8.89
CA VAL A 43 0.55 6.70 7.92
C VAL A 43 0.67 5.93 6.60
N ALA A 44 1.90 5.72 6.10
CA ALA A 44 2.12 4.94 4.89
C ALA A 44 1.57 3.51 5.02
N ILE A 45 1.86 2.82 6.14
CA ILE A 45 1.34 1.48 6.42
C ILE A 45 -0.19 1.49 6.53
N TYR A 46 -0.76 2.49 7.22
CA TYR A 46 -2.21 2.64 7.36
C TYR A 46 -2.90 2.79 6.01
N LEU A 47 -2.35 3.59 5.08
CA LEU A 47 -2.93 3.76 3.74
C LEU A 47 -2.93 2.46 2.94
N VAL A 48 -1.86 1.66 3.03
CA VAL A 48 -1.79 0.35 2.39
C VAL A 48 -2.83 -0.60 3.00
N ALA A 49 -2.90 -0.66 4.33
CA ALA A 49 -3.87 -1.49 5.05
C ALA A 49 -5.31 -1.09 4.71
N TYR A 50 -5.60 0.22 4.73
CA TYR A 50 -6.90 0.78 4.36
C TYR A 50 -7.31 0.31 2.96
N ARG A 51 -6.43 0.42 1.95
CA ARG A 51 -6.69 -0.02 0.58
C ARG A 51 -7.12 -1.49 0.49
N TYR A 52 -6.37 -2.39 1.13
CA TYR A 52 -6.66 -3.83 1.08
C TYR A 52 -7.87 -4.20 1.93
N TYR A 53 -8.06 -3.54 3.06
CA TYR A 53 -9.22 -3.76 3.91
C TYR A 53 -10.52 -3.27 3.26
N SER A 54 -10.49 -2.12 2.57
CA SER A 54 -11.62 -1.65 1.76
C SER A 54 -11.99 -2.67 0.68
N LEU A 55 -11.00 -3.29 0.03
CA LEU A 55 -11.24 -4.35 -0.95
C LEU A 55 -11.85 -5.60 -0.31
N PHE A 56 -11.41 -5.97 0.89
CA PHE A 56 -12.00 -7.07 1.65
C PHE A 56 -13.47 -6.80 1.95
N ILE A 57 -13.80 -5.62 2.48
CA ILE A 57 -15.18 -5.24 2.78
C ILE A 57 -16.03 -5.26 1.50
N ALA A 58 -15.53 -4.66 0.41
CA ALA A 58 -16.25 -4.61 -0.86
C ALA A 58 -16.59 -6.01 -1.39
N ASN A 59 -15.67 -6.97 -1.29
CA ASN A 59 -15.86 -8.31 -1.85
C ASN A 59 -16.58 -9.29 -0.90
N ASN A 60 -16.31 -9.23 0.41
CA ASN A 60 -16.77 -10.27 1.36
C ASN A 60 -17.98 -9.82 2.19
N VAL A 61 -17.99 -8.56 2.63
CA VAL A 61 -19.03 -8.04 3.52
C VAL A 61 -20.18 -7.47 2.69
N MET A 62 -19.88 -6.52 1.80
CA MET A 62 -20.89 -5.84 0.99
C MET A 62 -21.17 -6.53 -0.35
N GLN A 63 -20.27 -7.43 -0.78
CA GLN A 63 -20.38 -8.17 -2.05
C GLN A 63 -20.78 -7.26 -3.23
N LEU A 64 -20.10 -6.13 -3.39
CA LEU A 64 -20.39 -5.18 -4.46
C LEU A 64 -20.18 -5.86 -5.83
N ASP A 65 -21.26 -6.00 -6.57
CA ASP A 65 -21.22 -6.45 -7.96
C ASP A 65 -21.15 -5.24 -8.90
N ALA A 66 -19.97 -5.01 -9.47
CA ALA A 66 -19.74 -3.96 -10.46
C ALA A 66 -20.50 -4.17 -11.78
N ARG A 67 -21.05 -5.37 -12.03
CA ARG A 67 -21.86 -5.68 -13.22
C ARG A 67 -23.33 -5.36 -13.03
N ARG A 68 -23.77 -5.12 -11.79
CA ARG A 68 -25.15 -4.76 -11.48
C ARG A 68 -25.27 -3.24 -11.46
N ALA A 69 -25.88 -2.68 -12.50
CA ALA A 69 -26.16 -1.25 -12.57
C ALA A 69 -27.04 -0.82 -11.38
N THR A 70 -26.66 0.27 -10.72
CA THR A 70 -27.47 0.83 -9.63
C THR A 70 -28.69 1.54 -10.22
N PRO A 71 -29.85 1.51 -9.54
CA PRO A 71 -31.09 2.11 -10.04
C PRO A 71 -31.07 3.64 -10.13
N ALA A 72 -29.98 4.30 -9.74
CA ALA A 72 -29.81 5.75 -9.79
C ALA A 72 -29.52 6.31 -11.20
N VAL A 73 -29.65 5.47 -12.24
CA VAL A 73 -29.46 5.85 -13.66
C VAL A 73 -30.81 6.06 -14.38
N LEU A 74 -31.94 5.99 -13.66
CA LEU A 74 -33.29 6.37 -14.13
C LEU A 74 -33.66 7.76 -13.60
#